data_AF-A0A839SSF0-F1
#
_entry.id   AF-A0A839SSF0-F1
#
_cell.length_a   1.000
_cell.length_b   1.000
_cell.length_c   1.000
_cell.angle_alpha   90.00
_cell.angle_beta   90.00
_cell.angle_gamma   90.00
#
_symmetry.space_group_name_H-M   'P 1'
#
loop_
_entity.id
_entity.type
_entity.pdbx_description
1 polymer ?
#
loop_
_entity_poly.entity_id
_entity_poly.type
_entity_poly.pdbx_seq_one_letter_code
_entity_poly.pdbx_strand_id
1 'polypeptide(L)'
;MGTAPVSQAATPSNRSNPASQAHEALAAQARRIRPIEIPTLVVAVAIYCGFALVTYHHAALPNWLLLILGGYLVAWHGSLQHEVIHGHPTPWNWLNEIIVFPSLWLVIPFDSYRESHLAHHRDENLTDPALDPESFYVTAREWRRAGPLGRAFLTLHNCLLGRLILGPLWILLLQSRAIFKAIISGDLKALFGWAKHGLAICLVLVWVLEVSGLPLWKYLLFFVYPGLALTLLRSFAEHRAVPSVSARTAIQQAEWPFALLFLNNNLHALHHLQPGLAWYRLPAVWRALRPDLNAASGRESGELFRGYWEIVLRYLLWPKEPPLHPAERWRLAGKPDDISGSMLQNPGEA
;
A
#
# COMPACT_ATOMS: atom_id res chain seq x y z
N MET A 1 24.45 52.81 -53.65
CA MET A 1 23.85 53.14 -52.33
C MET A 1 22.34 53.04 -52.48
N GLY A 2 21.69 52.19 -51.70
CA GLY A 2 20.23 51.99 -51.76
C GLY A 2 19.83 50.56 -51.40
N THR A 3 19.96 50.21 -50.12
CA THR A 3 19.48 48.96 -49.53
C THR A 3 17.97 49.04 -49.30
N ALA A 4 17.20 48.13 -49.89
CA ALA A 4 15.79 47.88 -49.52
C ALA A 4 15.74 46.68 -48.55
N PRO A 5 14.95 46.74 -47.46
CA PRO A 5 14.92 45.69 -46.45
C PRO A 5 14.03 44.52 -46.89
N VAL A 6 14.54 43.29 -46.73
CA VAL A 6 13.75 42.07 -46.84
C VAL A 6 12.92 41.93 -45.57
N SER A 7 11.60 41.86 -45.75
CA SER A 7 10.59 41.57 -44.72
C SER A 7 10.93 40.28 -43.95
N GLN A 8 11.21 40.39 -42.66
CA GLN A 8 11.23 39.25 -41.74
C GLN A 8 9.80 38.77 -41.52
N ALA A 9 9.49 37.56 -42.02
CA ALA A 9 8.29 36.85 -41.63
C ALA A 9 8.39 36.51 -40.13
N ALA A 10 7.41 36.96 -39.35
CA ALA A 10 7.27 36.63 -37.95
C ALA A 10 7.12 35.10 -37.78
N THR A 11 8.03 34.49 -37.03
CA THR A 11 7.88 33.12 -36.54
C THR A 11 6.71 33.06 -35.55
N PRO A 12 5.76 32.12 -35.68
CA PRO A 12 4.63 32.03 -34.77
C PRO A 12 5.08 31.54 -33.40
N SER A 13 4.73 32.34 -32.40
CA SER A 13 4.64 32.09 -30.96
C SER A 13 4.94 30.68 -30.45
N ASN A 14 5.93 30.63 -29.56
CA ASN A 14 6.17 29.65 -28.50
C ASN A 14 4.87 29.06 -27.92
N ARG A 15 4.42 27.91 -28.43
CA ARG A 15 3.43 27.07 -27.74
C ARG A 15 4.20 26.26 -26.69
N SER A 16 4.06 26.64 -25.43
CA SER A 16 4.63 25.89 -24.31
C SER A 16 4.13 24.45 -24.32
N ASN A 17 5.05 23.51 -24.14
CA ASN A 17 4.81 22.07 -24.16
C ASN A 17 3.71 21.69 -23.13
N PRO A 18 2.69 20.88 -23.49
CA PRO A 18 1.67 20.41 -22.55
C PRO A 18 2.25 19.77 -21.28
N ALA A 19 3.39 19.10 -21.40
CA ALA A 19 4.09 18.50 -20.26
C ALA A 19 4.69 19.56 -19.31
N SER A 20 5.17 20.70 -19.84
CA SER A 20 5.70 21.79 -19.00
C SER A 20 4.56 22.52 -18.27
N GLN A 21 3.41 22.68 -18.92
CA GLN A 21 2.21 23.27 -18.29
C GLN A 21 1.63 22.36 -17.19
N ALA A 22 1.63 21.04 -17.39
CA ALA A 22 1.20 20.08 -16.37
C ALA A 22 2.15 20.11 -15.16
N HIS A 23 3.47 20.16 -15.38
CA HIS A 23 4.45 20.29 -14.30
C HIS A 23 4.34 21.62 -13.54
N GLU A 24 4.10 22.74 -14.24
CA GLU A 24 3.86 24.04 -13.61
C GLU A 24 2.54 24.08 -12.82
N ALA A 25 1.47 23.45 -13.33
CA ALA A 25 0.20 23.35 -12.63
C ALA A 25 0.30 22.49 -11.37
N LEU A 26 1.02 21.36 -11.42
CA LEU A 26 1.30 20.51 -10.26
C LEU A 26 2.19 21.24 -9.24
N ALA A 27 3.21 21.97 -9.69
CA ALA A 27 4.07 22.79 -8.82
C ALA A 27 3.30 23.96 -8.18
N ALA A 28 2.38 24.60 -8.92
CA ALA A 28 1.52 25.66 -8.39
C ALA A 28 0.48 25.13 -7.41
N GLN A 29 -0.03 23.92 -7.62
CA GLN A 29 -0.93 23.22 -6.70
C GLN A 29 -0.19 22.81 -5.41
N ALA A 30 1.07 22.40 -5.51
CA ALA A 30 1.94 22.11 -4.35
C ALA A 30 2.29 23.36 -3.53
N ARG A 31 2.31 24.55 -4.14
CA ARG A 31 2.56 25.84 -3.46
C ARG A 31 1.35 26.38 -2.68
N ARG A 32 0.14 25.85 -2.90
CA ARG A 32 -1.02 26.20 -2.06
C ARG A 32 -0.93 25.45 -0.74
N ILE A 33 -1.04 26.17 0.38
CA ILE A 33 -1.20 25.55 1.70
C ILE A 33 -2.40 24.60 1.62
N ARG A 34 -2.17 23.30 1.82
CA ARG A 34 -3.24 22.31 1.80
C ARG A 34 -4.22 22.63 2.94
N PRO A 35 -5.54 22.58 2.73
CA PRO A 35 -6.48 22.77 3.83
C PRO A 35 -6.37 21.61 4.82
N ILE A 36 -6.73 21.86 6.09
CA ILE A 36 -6.88 20.79 7.08
C ILE A 36 -8.06 19.89 6.69
N GLU A 37 -7.85 18.59 6.67
CA GLU A 37 -8.84 17.62 6.23
C GLU A 37 -9.69 17.11 7.39
N ILE A 38 -10.78 17.82 7.68
CA ILE A 38 -11.74 17.47 8.73
C ILE A 38 -12.25 16.01 8.62
N PRO A 39 -12.60 15.47 7.43
CA PRO A 39 -13.06 14.07 7.34
C PRO A 39 -12.03 13.07 7.89
N THR A 40 -10.76 13.28 7.59
CA THR A 40 -9.66 12.41 8.05
C THR A 40 -9.40 12.59 9.55
N LEU A 41 -9.54 13.80 10.10
CA LEU A 41 -9.49 14.03 11.54
C LEU A 41 -10.65 13.33 12.28
N VAL A 42 -11.86 13.37 11.72
CA VAL A 42 -13.02 12.65 12.28
C VAL A 42 -12.78 11.15 12.29
N VAL A 43 -12.19 10.59 11.22
CA VAL A 43 -11.75 9.19 11.19
C VAL A 43 -10.76 8.88 12.31
N ALA A 44 -9.73 9.72 12.49
CA ALA A 44 -8.75 9.52 13.55
C ALA A 44 -9.39 9.52 14.94
N VAL A 45 -10.27 10.49 15.23
CA VAL A 45 -11.02 10.55 16.49
C VAL A 45 -11.90 9.31 16.66
N ALA A 46 -12.63 8.90 15.62
CA ALA A 46 -13.50 7.72 15.67
C ALA A 46 -12.71 6.43 15.94
N ILE A 47 -11.53 6.27 15.33
CA ILE A 47 -10.63 5.13 15.59
C ILE A 47 -10.20 5.11 17.05
N TYR A 48 -9.67 6.20 17.59
CA TYR A 48 -9.15 6.21 18.96
C TYR A 48 -10.24 6.16 20.03
N CYS A 49 -11.36 6.87 19.84
CA CYS A 49 -12.50 6.78 20.74
C CYS A 49 -13.13 5.39 20.69
N GLY A 50 -13.29 4.80 19.50
CA GLY A 50 -13.78 3.44 19.33
C GLY A 50 -12.86 2.41 19.96
N PHE A 51 -11.54 2.54 19.75
CA PHE A 51 -10.53 1.71 20.39
C PHE A 51 -10.61 1.80 21.91
N ALA A 52 -10.57 3.01 22.46
CA ALA A 52 -10.66 3.24 23.90
C ALA A 52 -11.94 2.63 24.49
N LEU A 53 -13.09 2.84 23.85
CA LEU A 53 -14.38 2.31 24.31
C LEU A 53 -14.40 0.78 24.29
N VAL A 54 -13.97 0.16 23.19
CA VAL A 54 -14.00 -1.30 23.01
C VAL A 54 -12.99 -1.98 23.94
N THR A 55 -11.79 -1.43 24.13
CA THR A 55 -10.82 -1.99 25.07
C THR A 55 -11.25 -1.80 26.51
N TYR A 56 -11.77 -0.61 26.88
CA TYR A 56 -12.17 -0.32 28.26
C TYR A 56 -13.37 -1.16 28.71
N HIS A 57 -14.35 -1.36 27.81
CA HIS A 57 -15.53 -2.18 28.10
C HIS A 57 -15.40 -3.64 27.65
N HIS A 58 -14.19 -4.14 27.40
CA HIS A 58 -13.98 -5.45 26.80
C HIS A 58 -14.63 -6.60 27.58
N ALA A 59 -14.74 -6.48 28.91
CA ALA A 59 -15.33 -7.50 29.78
C ALA A 59 -16.84 -7.66 29.58
N ALA A 60 -17.53 -6.63 29.09
CA ALA A 60 -18.95 -6.64 28.78
C ALA A 60 -19.26 -7.16 27.36
N LEU A 61 -18.24 -7.35 26.52
CA LEU A 61 -18.40 -7.75 25.13
C LEU A 61 -18.08 -9.24 24.95
N PRO A 62 -18.89 -10.00 24.18
CA PRO A 62 -18.53 -11.35 23.82
C PRO A 62 -17.32 -11.35 22.88
N ASN A 63 -16.48 -12.40 22.98
CA ASN A 63 -15.21 -12.47 22.23
C ASN A 63 -15.38 -12.34 20.70
N TRP A 64 -16.47 -12.82 20.11
CA TRP A 64 -16.71 -12.68 18.67
C TRP A 64 -16.94 -11.22 18.26
N LEU A 65 -17.53 -10.41 19.13
CA LEU A 65 -17.73 -8.98 18.86
C LEU A 65 -16.42 -8.21 19.04
N LEU A 66 -15.58 -8.61 20.02
CA LEU A 66 -14.22 -8.10 20.14
C LEU A 66 -13.39 -8.40 18.89
N LEU A 67 -13.50 -9.61 18.33
CA LEU A 67 -12.80 -9.98 17.10
C LEU A 67 -13.17 -9.05 15.93
N ILE A 68 -14.46 -8.78 15.74
CA ILE A 68 -14.96 -7.94 14.64
C ILE A 68 -14.56 -6.47 14.87
N LEU A 69 -14.92 -5.90 16.03
CA LEU A 69 -14.67 -4.48 16.30
C LEU A 69 -13.18 -4.19 16.45
N GLY A 70 -12.46 -5.02 17.21
CA GLY A 70 -11.04 -4.87 17.45
C GLY A 70 -10.23 -5.01 16.16
N GLY A 71 -10.49 -6.06 15.37
CA GLY A 71 -9.86 -6.23 14.06
C GLY A 71 -10.14 -5.06 13.12
N TYR A 72 -11.41 -4.61 13.04
CA TYR A 72 -11.79 -3.49 12.20
C TYR A 72 -11.08 -2.20 12.62
N LEU A 73 -11.04 -1.86 13.91
CA LEU A 73 -10.38 -0.66 14.42
C LEU A 73 -8.87 -0.65 14.15
N VAL A 74 -8.19 -1.78 14.34
CA VAL A 74 -6.75 -1.88 14.08
C VAL A 74 -6.44 -1.79 12.58
N ALA A 75 -7.24 -2.43 11.72
CA ALA A 75 -7.10 -2.30 10.27
C ALA A 75 -7.44 -0.89 9.76
N TRP A 76 -8.43 -0.23 10.37
CA TRP A 76 -8.79 1.15 10.04
C TRP A 76 -7.69 2.13 10.45
N HIS A 77 -7.03 1.88 11.59
CA HIS A 77 -5.81 2.58 11.98
C HIS A 77 -4.67 2.38 10.98
N GLY A 78 -4.45 1.16 10.48
CA GLY A 78 -3.48 0.90 9.42
C GLY A 78 -3.78 1.69 8.13
N SER A 79 -5.06 1.83 7.78
CA SER A 79 -5.49 2.66 6.64
C SER A 79 -5.31 4.16 6.91
N LEU A 80 -5.51 4.62 8.14
CA LEU A 80 -5.18 6.00 8.52
C LEU A 80 -3.66 6.25 8.47
N GLN A 81 -2.83 5.31 8.91
CA GLN A 81 -1.38 5.40 8.77
C GLN A 81 -0.95 5.53 7.31
N HIS A 82 -1.60 4.76 6.42
CA HIS A 82 -1.40 4.87 4.97
C HIS A 82 -1.72 6.28 4.45
N GLU A 83 -2.85 6.89 4.84
CA GLU A 83 -3.16 8.29 4.46
C GLU A 83 -2.11 9.27 5.00
N VAL A 84 -1.62 9.07 6.23
CA VAL A 84 -0.61 9.95 6.84
C VAL A 84 0.74 9.88 6.11
N ILE A 85 1.11 8.72 5.56
CA ILE A 85 2.32 8.57 4.73
C ILE A 85 2.29 9.57 3.57
N HIS A 86 1.12 9.83 2.99
CA HIS A 86 0.89 10.74 1.86
C HIS A 86 0.67 12.21 2.27
N GLY A 87 0.86 12.54 3.54
CA GLY A 87 0.85 13.91 4.05
C GLY A 87 -0.53 14.43 4.45
N HIS A 88 -1.48 13.55 4.73
CA HIS A 88 -2.78 13.89 5.31
C HIS A 88 -2.73 13.79 6.85
N PRO A 89 -3.60 14.47 7.62
CA PRO A 89 -4.65 15.38 7.19
C PRO A 89 -4.26 16.86 7.19
N THR A 90 -3.06 17.21 7.67
CA THR A 90 -2.60 18.60 7.79
C THR A 90 -1.41 18.87 6.88
N PRO A 91 -1.08 20.15 6.59
CA PRO A 91 0.15 20.52 5.88
C PRO A 91 1.45 20.13 6.60
N TRP A 92 1.38 19.80 7.89
CA TRP A 92 2.55 19.55 8.73
C TRP A 92 2.71 18.05 8.99
N ASN A 93 3.66 17.44 8.29
CA ASN A 93 3.92 16.00 8.39
C ASN A 93 4.19 15.53 9.83
N TRP A 94 4.90 16.33 10.65
CA TRP A 94 5.18 15.97 12.04
C TRP A 94 3.89 15.88 12.88
N LEU A 95 2.89 16.74 12.62
CA LEU A 95 1.61 16.69 13.31
C LEU A 95 0.80 15.48 12.86
N ASN A 96 0.85 15.17 11.57
CA ASN A 96 0.20 13.98 11.02
C ASN A 96 0.79 12.70 11.63
N GLU A 97 2.11 12.63 11.80
CA GLU A 97 2.79 11.51 12.46
C GLU A 97 2.36 11.35 13.91
N ILE A 98 2.20 12.46 14.66
CA ILE A 98 1.69 12.41 16.04
C ILE A 98 0.29 11.79 16.09
N ILE A 99 -0.58 12.12 15.13
CA ILE A 99 -1.95 11.57 15.08
C ILE A 99 -1.93 10.04 15.00
N VAL A 100 -0.97 9.44 14.29
CA VAL A 100 -0.86 7.97 14.13
C VAL A 100 0.27 7.36 14.96
N PHE A 101 0.84 8.12 15.88
CA PHE A 101 1.95 7.68 16.71
C PHE A 101 1.58 6.47 17.59
N PRO A 102 0.41 6.40 18.26
CA PRO A 102 0.01 5.21 19.00
C PRO A 102 -0.22 4.02 18.06
N SER A 103 0.73 3.10 18.00
CA SER A 103 0.73 1.98 17.06
C SER A 103 -0.21 0.87 17.52
N LEU A 104 -1.44 0.85 17.01
CA LEU A 104 -2.46 -0.11 17.48
C LEU A 104 -2.14 -1.56 17.07
N TRP A 105 -1.48 -1.79 15.94
CA TRP A 105 -1.12 -3.15 15.49
C TRP A 105 0.16 -3.71 16.13
N LEU A 106 0.90 -2.92 16.93
CA LEU A 106 2.17 -3.26 17.57
C LEU A 106 3.35 -3.70 16.67
N VAL A 107 3.11 -4.21 15.46
CA VAL A 107 4.12 -4.99 14.72
C VAL A 107 4.93 -4.14 13.75
N ILE A 108 4.30 -3.21 13.02
CA ILE A 108 4.94 -2.49 11.90
C ILE A 108 5.29 -1.06 12.33
N PRO A 109 6.58 -0.68 12.38
CA PRO A 109 7.00 0.70 12.60
C PRO A 109 6.51 1.63 11.50
N PHE A 110 6.00 2.80 11.88
CA PHE A 110 5.50 3.80 10.93
C PHE A 110 6.56 4.23 9.91
N ASP A 111 7.80 4.48 10.34
CA ASP A 111 8.89 4.88 9.42
C ASP A 111 9.21 3.78 8.41
N SER A 112 9.28 2.52 8.86
CA SER A 112 9.50 1.37 7.97
C SER A 112 8.35 1.18 7.00
N TYR A 113 7.10 1.38 7.47
CA TYR A 113 5.94 1.33 6.59
C TYR A 113 5.98 2.45 5.54
N ARG A 114 6.29 3.69 5.95
CA ARG A 114 6.46 4.84 5.06
C ARG A 114 7.51 4.55 3.98
N GLU A 115 8.69 4.08 4.37
CA GLU A 115 9.78 3.81 3.43
C GLU A 115 9.44 2.67 2.46
N SER A 116 8.87 1.57 2.96
CA SER A 116 8.44 0.44 2.13
C SER A 116 7.35 0.86 1.14
N HIS A 117 6.33 1.57 1.63
CA HIS A 117 5.20 2.00 0.81
C HIS A 117 5.61 2.98 -0.27
N LEU A 118 6.45 3.98 0.04
CA LEU A 118 6.95 4.93 -0.96
C LEU A 118 7.85 4.26 -2.00
N ALA A 119 8.55 3.17 -1.66
CA ALA A 119 9.28 2.37 -2.64
C ALA A 119 8.33 1.56 -3.54
N HIS A 120 7.22 1.07 -2.99
CA HIS A 120 6.16 0.37 -3.71
C HIS A 120 5.43 1.26 -4.73
N HIS A 121 5.30 2.57 -4.47
CA HIS A 121 4.74 3.58 -5.40
C HIS A 121 5.57 3.83 -6.68
N ARG A 122 6.63 3.05 -6.92
CA ARG A 122 7.36 3.05 -8.19
C ARG A 122 6.73 2.04 -9.13
N ASP A 123 5.76 2.50 -9.92
CA ASP A 123 4.94 1.67 -10.81
C ASP A 123 5.77 0.71 -11.70
N GLU A 124 6.96 1.13 -12.16
CA GLU A 124 7.82 0.31 -13.02
C GLU A 124 8.32 -0.96 -12.32
N ASN A 125 8.43 -0.92 -11.00
CA ASN A 125 8.93 -2.01 -10.16
C ASN A 125 7.82 -2.91 -9.63
N LEU A 126 6.55 -2.51 -9.73
CA LEU A 126 5.43 -3.27 -9.17
C LEU A 126 5.48 -4.73 -9.60
N THR A 127 5.23 -5.62 -8.65
CA THR A 127 5.24 -7.09 -8.78
C THR A 127 6.63 -7.72 -8.96
N ASP A 128 7.69 -6.94 -9.12
CA ASP A 128 9.05 -7.46 -9.19
C ASP A 128 9.48 -8.01 -7.82
N PRO A 129 9.86 -9.31 -7.73
CA PRO A 129 10.18 -9.96 -6.46
C PRO A 129 11.45 -9.41 -5.77
N ALA A 130 12.28 -8.64 -6.46
CA ALA A 130 13.51 -8.06 -5.93
C ALA A 130 13.40 -6.56 -5.63
N LEU A 131 12.56 -5.82 -6.38
CA LEU A 131 12.48 -4.37 -6.32
C LEU A 131 11.22 -3.85 -5.62
N ASP A 132 10.10 -4.57 -5.70
CA ASP A 132 8.85 -4.19 -5.03
C ASP A 132 8.78 -4.86 -3.64
N PRO A 133 8.86 -4.07 -2.54
CA PRO A 133 8.87 -4.62 -1.19
C PRO A 133 7.54 -5.27 -0.78
N GLU A 134 6.46 -5.01 -1.53
CA GLU A 134 5.14 -5.60 -1.30
C GLU A 134 4.82 -6.72 -2.31
N SER A 135 5.77 -7.10 -3.17
CA SER A 135 5.58 -8.19 -4.12
C SER A 135 5.39 -9.53 -3.41
N PHE A 136 4.36 -10.26 -3.84
CA PHE A 136 4.11 -11.64 -3.41
C PHE A 136 4.59 -12.68 -4.43
N TYR A 137 5.31 -12.24 -5.46
CA TYR A 137 5.98 -13.15 -6.36
C TYR A 137 7.36 -13.52 -5.83
N VAL A 138 7.87 -14.63 -6.32
CA VAL A 138 9.25 -15.06 -6.08
C VAL A 138 9.95 -15.33 -7.40
N THR A 139 11.27 -15.16 -7.42
CA THR A 139 12.12 -15.54 -8.54
C THR A 139 12.19 -17.06 -8.71
N ALA A 140 12.59 -17.54 -9.88
CA ALA A 140 12.82 -18.97 -10.10
C ALA A 140 13.90 -19.55 -9.15
N ARG A 141 14.89 -18.73 -8.78
CA ARG A 141 15.93 -19.11 -7.82
C ARG A 141 15.37 -19.32 -6.42
N GLU A 142 14.54 -18.40 -5.94
CA GLU A 142 13.88 -18.51 -4.63
C GLU A 142 12.91 -19.68 -4.59
N TRP A 143 12.10 -19.84 -5.64
CA TRP A 143 11.20 -20.99 -5.77
C TRP A 143 11.95 -22.32 -5.70
N ARG A 144 13.11 -22.44 -6.38
CA ARG A 144 13.95 -23.63 -6.29
C ARG A 144 14.46 -23.87 -4.87
N ARG A 145 14.93 -22.83 -4.18
CA ARG A 145 15.49 -22.90 -2.81
C ARG A 145 14.45 -23.15 -1.72
N ALA A 146 13.18 -22.79 -1.92
CA ALA A 146 12.12 -22.89 -0.92
C ALA A 146 11.79 -24.33 -0.47
N GLY A 147 12.19 -25.35 -1.24
CA GLY A 147 11.84 -26.75 -0.98
C GLY A 147 10.32 -27.00 -1.02
N PRO A 148 9.85 -28.23 -0.72
CA PRO A 148 8.43 -28.56 -0.79
C PRO A 148 7.56 -27.75 0.18
N LEU A 149 8.02 -27.59 1.43
CA LEU A 149 7.27 -26.87 2.47
C LEU A 149 7.19 -25.37 2.20
N GLY A 150 8.28 -24.73 1.75
CA GLY A 150 8.26 -23.31 1.41
C GLY A 150 7.39 -23.04 0.18
N ARG A 151 7.40 -23.93 -0.82
CA ARG A 151 6.48 -23.83 -1.97
C ARG A 151 5.02 -24.01 -1.57
N ALA A 152 4.73 -24.94 -0.66
CA ALA A 152 3.39 -25.12 -0.10
C ALA A 152 2.93 -23.85 0.65
N PHE A 153 3.80 -23.28 1.50
CA PHE A 153 3.54 -22.01 2.18
C PHE A 153 3.23 -20.89 1.19
N LEU A 154 4.10 -20.65 0.19
CA LEU A 154 3.91 -19.60 -0.82
C LEU A 154 2.60 -19.78 -1.58
N THR A 155 2.24 -21.02 -1.92
CA THR A 155 1.00 -21.34 -2.62
C THR A 155 -0.22 -21.09 -1.74
N LEU A 156 -0.21 -21.58 -0.50
CA LEU A 156 -1.30 -21.37 0.46
C LEU A 156 -1.47 -19.89 0.79
N HIS A 157 -0.37 -19.15 0.96
CA HIS A 157 -0.38 -17.72 1.20
C HIS A 157 -0.96 -16.93 0.01
N ASN A 158 -0.91 -17.47 -1.21
CA ASN A 158 -1.59 -16.89 -2.37
C ASN A 158 -3.07 -17.25 -2.46
N CYS A 159 -3.59 -18.14 -1.60
CA CYS A 159 -5.02 -18.25 -1.32
C CYS A 159 -5.40 -17.22 -0.26
N LEU A 160 -6.63 -16.68 -0.31
CA LEU A 160 -7.05 -15.65 0.63
C LEU A 160 -7.12 -16.20 2.07
N LEU A 161 -7.66 -17.40 2.32
CA LEU A 161 -7.68 -17.96 3.67
C LEU A 161 -6.27 -18.14 4.23
N GLY A 162 -5.35 -18.66 3.42
CA GLY A 162 -3.96 -18.79 3.82
C GLY A 162 -3.28 -17.44 4.03
N ARG A 163 -3.60 -16.40 3.25
CA ARG A 163 -3.15 -15.02 3.48
C ARG A 163 -3.60 -14.49 4.83
N LEU A 164 -4.88 -14.64 5.16
CA LEU A 164 -5.46 -14.10 6.40
C LEU A 164 -4.92 -14.80 7.65
N ILE A 165 -4.55 -16.09 7.56
CA ILE A 165 -3.99 -16.86 8.67
C ILE A 165 -2.46 -16.73 8.73
N LEU A 166 -1.76 -16.96 7.62
CA LEU A 166 -0.30 -17.03 7.62
C LEU A 166 0.36 -15.66 7.50
N GLY A 167 -0.33 -14.70 6.87
CA GLY A 167 0.21 -13.39 6.58
C GLY A 167 0.56 -12.54 7.81
N PRO A 168 -0.29 -12.45 8.87
CA PRO A 168 0.09 -11.75 10.09
C PRO A 168 1.36 -12.31 10.74
N LEU A 169 1.53 -13.64 10.73
CA LEU A 169 2.75 -14.30 11.22
C LEU A 169 3.96 -14.01 10.31
N TRP A 170 3.74 -13.94 9.01
CA TRP A 170 4.76 -13.58 8.03
C TRP A 170 5.24 -12.14 8.22
N ILE A 171 4.33 -11.18 8.41
CA ILE A 171 4.67 -9.79 8.74
C ILE A 171 5.51 -9.75 10.02
N LEU A 172 5.09 -10.44 11.08
CA LEU A 172 5.87 -10.50 12.33
C LEU A 172 7.29 -11.00 12.08
N LEU A 173 7.46 -12.08 11.31
CA LEU A 173 8.78 -12.61 10.95
C LEU A 173 9.61 -11.59 10.17
N LEU A 174 9.04 -10.92 9.16
CA LEU A 174 9.73 -9.91 8.37
C LEU A 174 10.20 -8.75 9.24
N GLN A 175 9.33 -8.26 10.13
CA GLN A 175 9.65 -7.19 11.06
C GLN A 175 10.71 -7.59 12.09
N SER A 176 10.65 -8.82 12.63
CA SER A 176 11.71 -9.37 13.50
C SER A 176 13.06 -9.49 12.78
N ARG A 177 13.06 -9.89 11.51
CA ARG A 177 14.29 -9.94 10.70
C ARG A 177 14.83 -8.54 10.42
N ALA A 178 13.96 -7.56 10.18
CA ALA A 178 14.34 -6.19 9.92
C ALA A 178 15.06 -5.55 11.12
N ILE A 179 14.50 -5.67 12.33
CA ILE A 179 15.17 -5.16 13.55
C ILE A 179 16.47 -5.91 13.83
N PHE A 180 16.50 -7.23 13.68
CA PHE A 180 17.72 -8.02 13.91
C PHE A 180 18.83 -7.63 12.94
N LYS A 181 18.50 -7.43 11.65
CA LYS A 181 19.45 -6.93 10.65
C LYS A 181 19.98 -5.55 11.03
N ALA A 182 19.11 -4.62 11.45
CA ALA A 182 19.50 -3.28 11.87
C ALA A 182 20.47 -3.30 13.06
N ILE A 183 20.25 -4.20 14.04
CA ILE A 183 21.14 -4.39 15.18
C ILE A 183 22.51 -4.89 14.71
N ILE A 184 22.56 -5.96 13.90
CA ILE A 184 23.83 -6.55 13.44
C ILE A 184 24.61 -5.57 12.57
N SER A 185 23.94 -4.84 11.68
CA SER A 185 24.60 -3.91 10.77
C SER A 185 24.94 -2.56 11.43
N GLY A 186 24.51 -2.31 12.67
CA GLY A 186 24.69 -1.02 13.33
C GLY A 186 23.95 0.13 12.63
N ASP A 187 22.81 -0.14 11.98
CA ASP A 187 22.03 0.89 11.28
C ASP A 187 21.29 1.78 12.29
N LEU A 188 21.97 2.85 12.71
CA LEU A 188 21.45 3.78 13.72
C LEU A 188 20.14 4.44 13.30
N LYS A 189 19.91 4.67 12.00
CA LYS A 189 18.68 5.27 11.50
C LYS A 189 17.51 4.30 11.70
N ALA A 190 17.68 3.05 11.29
CA ALA A 190 16.66 2.01 11.48
C ALA A 190 16.39 1.77 12.97
N LEU A 191 17.44 1.69 13.80
CA LEU A 191 17.32 1.51 15.25
C LEU A 191 16.57 2.67 15.92
N PHE A 192 16.80 3.91 15.50
CA PHE A 192 16.04 5.06 15.99
C PHE A 192 14.55 4.96 15.63
N GLY A 193 14.23 4.55 14.40
CA GLY A 193 12.84 4.27 13.99
C GLY A 193 12.18 3.19 14.85
N TRP A 194 12.91 2.11 15.14
CA TRP A 194 12.46 1.06 16.06
C TRP A 194 12.28 1.55 17.50
N ALA A 195 13.15 2.44 17.99
CA ALA A 195 13.01 3.04 19.32
C ALA A 195 11.74 3.91 19.43
N LYS A 196 11.46 4.74 18.41
CA LYS A 196 10.20 5.50 18.32
C LYS A 196 8.99 4.57 18.33
N HIS A 197 9.04 3.47 17.57
CA HIS A 197 7.99 2.46 17.56
C HIS A 197 7.83 1.74 18.90
N GLY A 198 8.93 1.47 19.60
CA GLY A 198 8.91 0.95 20.97
C GLY A 198 8.14 1.87 21.92
N LEU A 199 8.37 3.18 21.85
CA LEU A 199 7.61 4.16 22.63
C LEU A 199 6.12 4.18 22.26
N ALA A 200 5.81 4.11 20.95
CA ALA A 200 4.44 3.99 20.45
C ALA A 200 3.71 2.74 20.98
N ILE A 201 4.38 1.58 20.99
CA ILE A 201 3.88 0.33 21.56
C ILE A 201 3.64 0.49 23.06
N CYS A 202 4.61 1.04 23.80
CA CYS A 202 4.49 1.22 25.25
C CYS A 202 3.25 2.04 25.62
N LEU A 203 2.97 3.13 24.89
CA LEU A 203 1.78 3.96 25.11
C LEU A 203 0.48 3.13 24.98
N VAL A 204 0.38 2.32 23.91
CA VAL A 204 -0.78 1.46 23.66
C VAL A 204 -0.89 0.36 24.71
N LEU A 205 0.22 -0.28 25.09
CA LEU A 205 0.21 -1.36 26.07
C LEU A 205 -0.11 -0.87 27.48
N VAL A 206 0.34 0.32 27.88
CA VAL A 206 -0.08 0.93 29.16
C VAL A 206 -1.60 1.14 29.18
N TRP A 207 -2.17 1.67 28.09
CA TRP A 207 -3.63 1.82 27.99
C TRP A 207 -4.36 0.47 28.04
N VAL A 208 -3.90 -0.51 27.27
CA VAL A 208 -4.56 -1.82 27.13
C VAL A 208 -4.47 -2.63 28.42
N LEU A 209 -3.28 -2.74 29.01
CA LEU A 209 -3.01 -3.63 30.13
C LEU A 209 -3.35 -2.99 31.47
N GLU A 210 -2.92 -1.75 31.70
CA GLU A 210 -3.01 -1.10 33.02
C GLU A 210 -4.31 -0.30 33.16
N VAL A 211 -4.70 0.46 32.13
CA VAL A 211 -5.90 1.33 32.21
C VAL A 211 -7.18 0.55 31.91
N SER A 212 -7.18 -0.26 30.84
CA SER A 212 -8.36 -1.02 30.41
C SER A 212 -8.47 -2.41 31.06
N GLY A 213 -7.37 -2.96 31.61
CA GLY A 213 -7.35 -4.31 32.17
C GLY A 213 -7.52 -5.43 31.14
N LEU A 214 -7.40 -5.14 29.84
CA LEU A 214 -7.57 -6.12 28.76
C LEU A 214 -6.32 -7.02 28.70
N PRO A 215 -6.44 -8.35 28.91
CA PRO A 215 -5.28 -9.24 28.87
C PRO A 215 -4.56 -9.21 27.52
N LEU A 216 -3.22 -9.20 27.53
CA LEU A 216 -2.40 -9.11 26.33
C LEU A 216 -2.79 -10.12 25.25
N TRP A 217 -3.04 -11.38 25.62
CA TRP A 217 -3.41 -12.42 24.65
C TRP A 217 -4.73 -12.11 23.93
N LYS A 218 -5.72 -11.49 24.62
CA LYS A 218 -6.98 -11.06 23.99
C LYS A 218 -6.71 -9.93 23.01
N TYR A 219 -5.85 -8.98 23.39
CA TYR A 219 -5.47 -7.89 22.50
C TYR A 219 -4.79 -8.42 21.22
N LEU A 220 -3.84 -9.33 21.37
CA LEU A 220 -3.15 -9.93 20.22
C LEU A 220 -4.11 -10.71 19.31
N LEU A 221 -4.99 -11.54 19.88
CA LEU A 221 -5.86 -12.43 19.12
C LEU A 221 -7.08 -11.73 18.51
N PHE A 222 -7.68 -10.76 19.20
CA PHE A 222 -8.95 -10.14 18.80
C PHE A 222 -8.78 -8.75 18.17
N PHE A 223 -7.60 -8.13 18.26
CA PHE A 223 -7.35 -6.80 17.69
C PHE A 223 -6.19 -6.83 16.69
N VAL A 224 -4.99 -7.17 17.16
CA VAL A 224 -3.76 -7.08 16.35
C VAL A 224 -3.80 -8.04 15.17
N TYR A 225 -4.03 -9.33 15.43
CA TYR A 225 -4.01 -10.36 14.41
C TYR A 225 -5.09 -10.16 13.34
N PRO A 226 -6.39 -10.00 13.67
CA PRO A 226 -7.42 -9.74 12.66
C PRO A 226 -7.24 -8.39 11.98
N GLY A 227 -6.66 -7.38 12.65
CA GLY A 227 -6.33 -6.10 12.03
C GLY A 227 -5.27 -6.24 10.93
N LEU A 228 -4.18 -6.96 11.21
CA LEU A 228 -3.16 -7.29 10.21
C LEU A 228 -3.74 -8.13 9.06
N ALA A 229 -4.61 -9.11 9.38
CA ALA A 229 -5.27 -9.92 8.37
C ALA A 229 -6.16 -9.09 7.44
N LEU A 230 -6.96 -8.16 7.98
CA LEU A 230 -7.79 -7.26 7.18
C LEU A 230 -6.96 -6.28 6.34
N THR A 231 -5.82 -5.80 6.84
CA THR A 231 -4.89 -5.01 6.00
C THR A 231 -4.37 -5.83 4.81
N LEU A 232 -4.08 -7.12 5.01
CA LEU A 232 -3.67 -8.03 3.94
C LEU A 232 -4.81 -8.41 2.99
N LEU A 233 -6.07 -8.38 3.44
CA LEU A 233 -7.24 -8.51 2.55
C LEU A 233 -7.24 -7.38 1.51
N ARG A 234 -6.92 -6.15 1.93
CA ARG A 234 -6.85 -4.98 1.03
C ARG A 234 -5.89 -5.25 -0.12
N SER A 235 -4.63 -5.57 0.20
CA SER A 235 -3.56 -5.75 -0.79
C SER A 235 -3.55 -7.07 -1.53
N PHE A 236 -4.42 -8.02 -1.16
CA PHE A 236 -4.44 -9.36 -1.74
C PHE A 236 -4.56 -9.38 -3.27
N ALA A 237 -5.35 -8.46 -3.82
CA ALA A 237 -5.65 -8.41 -5.24
C ALA A 237 -5.41 -7.03 -5.87
N GLU A 238 -4.59 -6.19 -5.24
CA GLU A 238 -4.25 -4.85 -5.74
C GLU A 238 -3.28 -4.90 -6.93
N HIS A 239 -2.42 -5.92 -7.02
CA HIS A 239 -1.42 -6.02 -8.09
C HIS A 239 -1.42 -7.36 -8.81
N ARG A 240 -0.96 -7.34 -10.06
CA ARG A 240 -0.75 -8.51 -10.92
C ARG A 240 0.47 -8.32 -11.82
N ALA A 241 1.22 -9.39 -12.04
CA ALA A 241 2.42 -9.35 -12.87
C ALA A 241 2.08 -9.47 -14.36
N VAL A 242 1.85 -8.33 -15.00
CA VAL A 242 1.65 -8.19 -16.46
C VAL A 242 2.69 -7.27 -17.09
N PRO A 243 2.99 -7.40 -18.40
CA PRO A 243 4.03 -6.59 -19.04
C PRO A 243 3.75 -5.08 -18.95
N SER A 244 2.50 -4.69 -19.24
CA SER A 244 2.07 -3.29 -19.20
C SER A 244 2.01 -2.75 -17.78
N VAL A 245 2.82 -1.74 -17.48
CA VAL A 245 2.91 -1.07 -16.18
C VAL A 245 1.54 -0.55 -15.73
N SER A 246 0.80 0.13 -16.61
CA SER A 246 -0.53 0.68 -16.31
C SER A 246 -1.59 -0.39 -15.98
N ALA A 247 -1.31 -1.65 -16.30
CA ALA A 247 -2.20 -2.78 -16.04
C ALA A 247 -1.77 -3.63 -14.84
N ARG A 248 -0.64 -3.32 -14.20
CA ARG A 248 -0.15 -4.07 -13.02
C ARG A 248 -0.96 -3.77 -11.77
N THR A 249 -1.56 -2.59 -11.67
CA THR A 249 -2.46 -2.25 -10.57
C THR A 249 -3.91 -2.53 -10.95
N ALA A 250 -4.54 -3.45 -10.25
CA ALA A 250 -5.92 -3.82 -10.44
C ALA A 250 -6.87 -2.73 -9.95
N ILE A 251 -8.05 -2.69 -10.55
CA ILE A 251 -9.13 -1.80 -10.12
C ILE A 251 -10.07 -2.62 -9.24
N GLN A 252 -10.12 -2.27 -7.96
CA GLN A 252 -10.94 -2.95 -6.97
C GLN A 252 -11.98 -1.98 -6.39
N GLN A 253 -13.25 -2.26 -6.64
CA GLN A 253 -14.34 -1.59 -5.95
C GLN A 253 -14.59 -2.27 -4.60
N ALA A 254 -15.31 -1.60 -3.71
CA ALA A 254 -15.59 -2.08 -2.38
C ALA A 254 -17.03 -1.76 -1.96
N GLU A 255 -17.62 -2.69 -1.22
CA GLU A 255 -18.83 -2.46 -0.45
C GLU A 255 -18.56 -1.40 0.64
N TRP A 256 -19.59 -0.67 1.08
CA TRP A 256 -19.41 0.48 1.97
C TRP A 256 -18.58 0.21 3.25
N PRO A 257 -18.66 -0.96 3.94
CA PRO A 257 -17.85 -1.19 5.12
C PRO A 257 -16.36 -1.27 4.78
N PHE A 258 -16.02 -1.91 3.66
CA PHE A 258 -14.63 -2.02 3.21
C PHE A 258 -14.13 -0.72 2.60
N ALA A 259 -14.99 0.04 1.91
CA ALA A 259 -14.66 1.36 1.40
C ALA A 259 -14.29 2.32 2.55
N LEU A 260 -15.00 2.27 3.67
CA LEU A 260 -14.64 3.04 4.86
C LEU A 260 -13.40 2.48 5.56
N LEU A 261 -13.34 1.16 5.78
CA LEU A 261 -12.23 0.48 6.43
C LEU A 261 -10.89 0.81 5.77
N PHE A 262 -10.86 0.78 4.45
CA PHE A 262 -9.66 1.01 3.66
C PHE A 262 -9.51 2.46 3.20
N LEU A 263 -10.41 3.35 3.65
CA LEU A 263 -10.43 4.75 3.25
C LEU A 263 -10.33 4.88 1.73
N ASN A 264 -11.22 4.19 1.00
CA ASN A 264 -11.27 4.11 -0.46
C ASN A 264 -9.96 3.72 -1.18
N ASN A 265 -8.89 3.32 -0.47
CA ASN A 265 -7.61 2.95 -1.08
C ASN A 265 -7.68 1.64 -1.87
N ASN A 266 -8.78 0.89 -1.75
CA ASN A 266 -9.13 -0.19 -2.67
C ASN A 266 -9.20 0.29 -4.14
N LEU A 267 -9.46 1.59 -4.39
CA LEU A 267 -9.30 2.22 -5.70
C LEU A 267 -7.80 2.43 -6.01
N HIS A 268 -7.02 1.36 -5.90
CA HIS A 268 -5.57 1.39 -5.78
C HIS A 268 -4.88 1.94 -7.03
N ALA A 269 -5.42 1.68 -8.22
CA ALA A 269 -4.91 2.26 -9.46
C ALA A 269 -5.00 3.79 -9.47
N LEU A 270 -6.10 4.36 -8.94
CA LEU A 270 -6.23 5.81 -8.80
C LEU A 270 -5.33 6.34 -7.67
N HIS A 271 -5.12 5.54 -6.62
CA HIS A 271 -4.19 5.87 -5.56
C HIS A 271 -2.74 6.00 -6.06
N HIS A 272 -2.22 5.05 -6.85
CA HIS A 272 -0.89 5.17 -7.48
C HIS A 272 -0.81 6.36 -8.45
N LEU A 273 -1.89 6.63 -9.20
CA LEU A 273 -1.92 7.79 -10.10
C LEU A 273 -1.92 9.13 -9.36
N GLN A 274 -2.59 9.22 -8.20
CA GLN A 274 -2.74 10.43 -7.40
C GLN A 274 -2.57 10.15 -5.89
N PRO A 275 -1.34 9.86 -5.43
CA PRO A 275 -1.10 9.37 -4.07
C PRO A 275 -1.47 10.39 -2.98
N GLY A 276 -1.34 11.68 -3.28
CA GLY A 276 -1.72 12.77 -2.38
C GLY A 276 -3.20 13.19 -2.45
N LEU A 277 -4.06 12.44 -3.15
CA LEU A 277 -5.50 12.71 -3.18
C LEU A 277 -6.16 12.08 -1.95
N ALA A 278 -6.73 12.92 -1.09
CA ALA A 278 -7.38 12.47 0.14
C ALA A 278 -8.49 11.44 -0.14
N TRP A 279 -8.55 10.41 0.71
CA TRP A 279 -9.43 9.26 0.54
C TRP A 279 -10.91 9.57 0.24
N TYR A 280 -11.48 10.60 0.86
CA TYR A 280 -12.89 10.95 0.69
C TYR A 280 -13.19 11.58 -0.67
N ARG A 281 -12.16 11.97 -1.43
CA ARG A 281 -12.25 12.54 -2.79
C ARG A 281 -12.05 11.47 -3.87
N LEU A 282 -11.37 10.37 -3.55
CA LEU A 282 -11.12 9.25 -4.47
C LEU A 282 -12.40 8.78 -5.20
N PRO A 283 -13.55 8.55 -4.53
CA PRO A 283 -14.75 8.06 -5.24
C PRO A 283 -15.29 9.01 -6.30
N ALA A 284 -15.18 10.32 -6.09
CA ALA A 284 -15.65 11.32 -7.05
C ALA A 284 -14.74 11.38 -8.28
N VAL A 285 -13.42 11.38 -8.06
CA VAL A 285 -12.43 11.37 -9.14
C VAL A 285 -12.48 10.05 -9.91
N TRP A 286 -12.63 8.92 -9.22
CA TRP A 286 -12.84 7.62 -9.84
C TRP A 286 -14.04 7.63 -10.78
N ARG A 287 -15.19 8.17 -10.36
CA ARG A 287 -16.38 8.26 -11.24
C ARG A 287 -16.12 9.06 -12.52
N ALA A 288 -15.25 10.07 -12.48
CA ALA A 288 -14.88 10.87 -13.63
C ALA A 288 -13.87 10.15 -14.56
N LEU A 289 -12.85 9.50 -13.98
CA LEU A 289 -11.73 8.89 -14.74
C LEU A 289 -11.93 7.40 -15.04
N ARG A 290 -13.00 6.77 -14.53
CA ARG A 290 -13.27 5.34 -14.69
C ARG A 290 -13.18 4.88 -16.16
N PRO A 291 -13.76 5.57 -17.17
CA PRO A 291 -13.64 5.14 -18.56
C PRO A 291 -12.19 5.01 -19.03
N ASP A 292 -11.36 6.00 -18.72
CA ASP A 292 -9.96 6.07 -19.14
C ASP A 292 -9.09 5.05 -18.41
N LEU A 293 -9.27 4.92 -17.10
CA LEU A 293 -8.55 3.92 -16.27
C LEU A 293 -8.88 2.49 -16.71
N ASN A 294 -10.13 2.22 -17.10
CA ASN A 294 -10.52 0.93 -17.66
C ASN A 294 -9.90 0.65 -19.03
N ALA A 295 -9.72 1.68 -19.86
CA ALA A 295 -9.06 1.53 -21.16
C ALA A 295 -7.56 1.27 -20.97
N ALA A 296 -6.90 2.07 -20.12
CA ALA A 296 -5.46 1.98 -19.83
C ALA A 296 -5.05 0.67 -19.13
N SER A 297 -5.93 0.08 -18.32
CA SER A 297 -5.70 -1.22 -17.68
C SER A 297 -5.87 -2.43 -18.61
N GLY A 298 -6.22 -2.21 -19.90
CA GLY A 298 -6.27 -3.27 -20.91
C GLY A 298 -7.39 -4.28 -20.63
N ARG A 299 -8.64 -3.80 -20.64
CA ARG A 299 -9.86 -4.57 -20.31
C ARG A 299 -10.09 -5.87 -21.08
N GLU A 300 -9.30 -6.19 -22.10
CA GLU A 300 -9.29 -7.54 -22.69
C GLU A 300 -8.69 -8.60 -21.74
N SER A 301 -8.08 -8.21 -20.62
CA SER A 301 -7.40 -9.09 -19.65
C SER A 301 -7.99 -9.15 -18.22
N GLY A 302 -9.18 -8.59 -17.97
CA GLY A 302 -10.16 -9.28 -17.11
C GLY A 302 -10.16 -9.21 -15.56
N GLU A 303 -9.53 -8.29 -14.82
CA GLU A 303 -9.72 -8.27 -13.35
C GLU A 303 -10.09 -6.89 -12.78
N LEU A 304 -11.37 -6.57 -12.92
CA LEU A 304 -12.03 -5.52 -12.15
C LEU A 304 -12.87 -6.20 -11.08
N PHE A 305 -12.41 -6.18 -9.83
CA PHE A 305 -13.18 -6.74 -8.72
C PHE A 305 -14.31 -5.78 -8.34
N ARG A 306 -15.54 -6.28 -8.29
CA ARG A 306 -16.73 -5.50 -7.94
C ARG A 306 -16.82 -5.21 -6.45
N GLY A 307 -16.15 -6.02 -5.64
CA GLY A 307 -16.17 -5.96 -4.18
C GLY A 307 -15.25 -7.00 -3.57
N TYR A 308 -15.06 -6.95 -2.25
CA TYR A 308 -14.25 -7.95 -1.54
C TYR A 308 -14.95 -9.31 -1.48
N TRP A 309 -16.27 -9.36 -1.59
CA TRP A 309 -16.98 -10.63 -1.61
C TRP A 309 -16.69 -11.47 -2.85
N GLU A 310 -16.47 -10.82 -4.00
CA GLU A 310 -16.02 -11.50 -5.22
C GLU A 310 -14.65 -12.13 -5.04
N ILE A 311 -13.73 -11.46 -4.33
CA ILE A 311 -12.39 -11.96 -4.03
C ILE A 311 -12.45 -13.15 -3.09
N VAL A 312 -13.29 -13.07 -2.04
CA VAL A 312 -13.53 -14.18 -1.12
C VAL A 312 -14.04 -15.39 -1.89
N LEU A 313 -15.11 -15.25 -2.67
CA LEU A 313 -15.71 -16.38 -3.38
C LEU A 313 -14.77 -17.03 -4.41
N ARG A 314 -13.89 -16.25 -5.06
CA ARG A 314 -12.95 -16.77 -6.06
C ARG A 314 -11.71 -17.40 -5.44
N TYR A 315 -11.17 -16.80 -4.38
CA TYR A 315 -9.81 -17.09 -3.93
C TYR A 315 -9.72 -17.51 -2.47
N LEU A 316 -10.84 -17.75 -1.76
CA LEU A 316 -10.80 -18.19 -0.36
C LEU A 316 -9.86 -19.39 -0.19
N LEU A 317 -10.05 -20.42 -1.00
CA LEU A 317 -9.24 -21.65 -0.95
C LEU A 317 -8.28 -21.77 -2.13
N TRP A 318 -8.52 -21.06 -3.25
CA TRP A 318 -7.72 -21.16 -4.46
C TRP A 318 -6.74 -19.99 -4.60
N PRO A 319 -5.52 -20.26 -5.09
CA PRO A 319 -4.52 -19.22 -5.22
C PRO A 319 -4.95 -18.21 -6.29
N LYS A 320 -4.87 -16.91 -5.97
CA LYS A 320 -5.14 -15.84 -6.94
C LYS A 320 -4.25 -16.00 -8.16
N GLU A 321 -2.95 -16.16 -7.91
CA GLU A 321 -1.94 -16.37 -8.94
C GLU A 321 -0.85 -17.31 -8.43
N PRO A 322 -0.15 -18.01 -9.34
CA PRO A 322 1.00 -18.80 -8.95
C PRO A 322 2.13 -17.94 -8.36
N PRO A 323 2.82 -18.38 -7.29
CA PRO A 323 3.86 -17.55 -6.64
C PRO A 323 5.08 -17.26 -7.53
N LEU A 324 5.42 -18.13 -8.47
CA LEU A 324 6.53 -17.91 -9.40
C LEU A 324 6.17 -16.82 -10.42
N HIS A 325 6.96 -15.73 -10.43
CA HIS A 325 6.74 -14.58 -11.31
C HIS A 325 6.56 -14.98 -12.80
N PRO A 326 5.55 -14.45 -13.52
CA PRO A 326 5.28 -14.80 -14.91
C PRO A 326 6.43 -14.56 -15.89
N ALA A 327 7.24 -13.51 -15.73
CA ALA A 327 8.39 -13.26 -16.61
C ALA A 327 9.40 -14.42 -16.60
N GLU A 328 9.59 -15.06 -15.44
CA GLU A 328 10.44 -16.25 -15.32
C GLU A 328 9.78 -17.45 -16.03
N ARG A 329 8.45 -17.56 -16.01
CA ARG A 329 7.71 -18.60 -16.74
C ARG A 329 7.78 -18.39 -18.25
N TRP A 330 7.68 -17.15 -18.74
CA TRP A 330 7.77 -16.85 -20.17
C TRP A 330 9.14 -17.20 -20.73
N ARG A 331 10.20 -16.87 -19.99
CA ARG A 331 11.58 -17.29 -20.30
C ARG A 331 11.72 -18.81 -20.32
N LEU A 332 11.17 -19.52 -19.33
CA LEU A 332 11.21 -20.99 -19.26
C LEU A 332 10.34 -21.68 -20.33
N ALA A 333 9.29 -21.03 -20.82
CA ALA A 333 8.38 -21.54 -21.84
C ALA A 333 8.81 -21.20 -23.29
N GLY A 334 9.96 -20.53 -23.48
CA GLY A 334 10.49 -20.20 -24.80
C GLY A 334 9.62 -19.23 -25.61
N LYS A 335 8.80 -18.39 -24.96
CA LYS A 335 8.09 -17.32 -25.67
C LYS A 335 9.11 -16.23 -26.05
N PRO A 336 9.17 -15.79 -27.32
CA PRO A 336 10.18 -14.82 -27.75
C PRO A 336 10.04 -13.53 -26.95
N ASP A 337 11.18 -13.03 -26.49
CA ASP A 337 11.34 -11.73 -25.88
C ASP A 337 10.87 -10.63 -26.84
N ASP A 338 9.76 -9.97 -26.51
CA ASP A 338 9.53 -8.58 -26.93
C ASP A 338 10.03 -7.61 -25.83
N ILE A 339 10.99 -8.07 -25.02
CA ILE A 339 11.67 -7.28 -24.00
C ILE A 339 13.02 -6.84 -24.57
N SER A 340 12.99 -6.11 -25.68
CA SER A 340 14.09 -5.23 -26.07
C SER A 340 13.60 -3.79 -26.05
N GLY A 341 13.85 -3.12 -24.93
CA GLY A 341 13.52 -1.72 -24.75
C GLY A 341 14.37 -1.11 -23.65
N SER A 342 15.63 -0.77 -24.00
CA SER A 342 16.43 0.25 -23.33
C SER A 342 16.84 -0.01 -21.86
N MET A 343 18.03 -0.57 -21.65
CA MET A 343 19.09 -0.01 -20.77
C MET A 343 20.17 -1.06 -20.49
N LEU A 344 21.11 -1.25 -21.42
CA LEU A 344 22.48 -1.67 -21.13
C LEU A 344 23.37 -1.13 -22.26
N GLN A 345 23.64 0.18 -22.27
CA GLN A 345 24.85 0.69 -22.91
C GLN A 345 25.98 0.54 -21.89
N ASN A 346 26.85 -0.43 -22.16
CA ASN A 346 28.14 -0.57 -21.48
C ASN A 346 29.13 0.48 -22.02
N PRO A 347 30.10 0.92 -21.20
CA PRO A 347 31.07 1.94 -21.58
C PRO A 347 32.26 1.34 -22.37
N GLY A 348 32.73 2.09 -23.36
CA GLY A 348 34.11 2.02 -23.89
C GLY A 348 34.33 1.16 -25.13
N GLU A 349 34.62 1.83 -26.26
CA GLU A 349 35.80 1.60 -27.11
C GLU A 349 35.75 2.54 -28.34
N ALA A 350 36.45 3.67 -28.23
CA ALA A 350 37.18 4.37 -29.29
C ALA A 350 38.17 5.35 -28.63
#